data_AF-A0A395N935-F1
#
_entry.id   AF-A0A395N935-F1
#
_cell.length_a   1.000
_cell.length_b   1.000
_cell.length_c   1.000
_cell.angle_alpha   90.00
_cell.angle_beta   90.00
_cell.angle_gamma   90.00
#
_symmetry.space_group_name_H-M   'P 1'
#
loop_
_entity.id
_entity.type
_entity.pdbx_description
1 polymer ?
#
loop_
_entity_poly.entity_id
_entity_poly.type
_entity_poly.pdbx_seq_one_letter_code
_entity_poly.pdbx_strand_id
1 'polypeptide(L)'
;MSRCQAVARPLARQLRQQCAIRPFTTGPARAAAAEVQQQASSTAAQPSPLDLDPNSVLPEFESNLIKAGKMPVGSRRRRVAMRTTANIPFEQLPYQAFQEARAILAADRQEKVAKIKEELEKIAALEKKDAALVKGGQPMKDTKLASLRRYVEQLKIQADINDPLVKKRFEDGLGDMNKPIYRHYAERKWRSYDYRLITQRIKQFNIVPDVLPKLDPVADVQLFFRQAKVSPGQVVDSLVSENPPRLRVQVFSPGPRLVSLVVLDSDVPDVENDAFSKRCHYLAANIPLSPSD
;
A
#
# COMPACT_ATOMS: atom_id res chain seq x y z
N MET A 1 25.29 -28.39 -39.62
CA MET A 1 26.67 -28.35 -39.12
C MET A 1 27.16 -26.94 -39.40
N SER A 2 27.46 -26.02 -38.48
CA SER A 2 28.20 -26.12 -37.22
C SER A 2 27.66 -25.07 -36.22
N ARG A 3 27.82 -25.35 -34.92
CA ARG A 3 27.27 -24.61 -33.78
C ARG A 3 28.22 -23.49 -33.34
N CYS A 4 27.73 -22.26 -33.19
CA CYS A 4 28.46 -21.20 -32.48
C CYS A 4 28.03 -21.19 -31.00
N GLN A 5 28.95 -21.58 -30.12
CA GLN A 5 28.76 -21.64 -28.68
C GLN A 5 28.90 -20.26 -28.05
N ALA A 6 28.04 -19.98 -27.07
CA ALA A 6 28.07 -18.79 -26.24
C ALA A 6 29.32 -18.76 -25.35
N VAL A 7 30.03 -17.62 -25.37
CA VAL A 7 31.19 -17.34 -24.51
C VAL A 7 30.68 -16.84 -23.16
N ALA A 8 30.71 -17.69 -22.15
CA ALA A 8 30.47 -17.32 -20.75
C ALA A 8 31.78 -16.79 -20.12
N ARG A 9 31.70 -15.62 -19.48
CA ARG A 9 32.82 -14.96 -18.77
C ARG A 9 33.20 -15.72 -17.49
N PRO A 10 34.50 -15.94 -17.17
CA PRO A 10 34.92 -16.59 -15.93
C PRO A 10 35.40 -15.54 -14.91
N LEU A 11 34.54 -15.11 -14.00
CA LEU A 11 34.96 -14.37 -12.79
C LEU A 11 34.10 -14.77 -11.59
N ALA A 12 34.34 -15.98 -11.09
CA ALA A 12 33.90 -16.41 -9.76
C ALA A 12 34.79 -17.57 -9.30
N ARG A 13 36.03 -17.26 -8.94
CA ARG A 13 36.87 -18.20 -8.19
C ARG A 13 37.80 -17.40 -7.29
N GLN A 14 37.89 -17.87 -6.05
CA GLN A 14 38.77 -17.43 -4.97
C GLN A 14 38.19 -16.33 -4.05
N LEU A 15 37.57 -16.78 -2.96
CA LEU A 15 37.85 -16.39 -1.58
C LEU A 15 37.01 -17.28 -0.65
N ARG A 16 37.46 -18.52 -0.43
CA ARG A 16 37.00 -19.35 0.69
C ARG A 16 37.97 -19.10 1.85
N GLN A 17 37.60 -18.19 2.76
CA GLN A 17 38.17 -18.18 4.10
C GLN A 17 37.29 -19.06 5.00
N GLN A 18 37.89 -20.08 5.60
CA GLN A 18 37.25 -20.95 6.57
C GLN A 18 37.27 -20.23 7.93
N CYS A 19 36.22 -19.48 8.25
CA CYS A 19 35.96 -19.07 9.63
C CYS A 19 35.31 -20.24 10.39
N ALA A 20 36.08 -20.90 11.24
CA ALA A 20 35.57 -21.88 12.19
C ALA A 20 34.77 -21.16 13.28
N ILE A 21 33.44 -21.17 13.16
CA ILE A 21 32.54 -20.72 14.22
C ILE A 21 32.37 -21.88 15.20
N ARG A 22 32.97 -21.76 16.39
CA ARG A 22 32.72 -22.65 17.52
C ARG A 22 31.35 -22.33 18.14
N PRO A 23 30.41 -23.28 18.26
CA PRO A 23 29.29 -23.11 19.18
C PRO A 23 29.73 -23.47 20.60
N PHE A 24 29.64 -22.51 21.52
CA PHE A 24 29.66 -22.79 22.97
C PHE A 24 28.32 -23.43 23.34
N THR A 25 28.32 -24.72 23.68
CA THR A 25 27.23 -25.33 24.45
C THR A 25 27.84 -26.28 25.49
N THR A 26 27.76 -25.92 26.76
CA THR A 26 28.06 -26.80 27.89
C THR A 26 26.78 -27.55 28.28
N GLY A 27 26.70 -28.83 27.92
CA GLY A 27 25.66 -29.76 28.36
C GLY A 27 26.12 -31.20 28.10
N PRO A 28 25.89 -32.16 29.03
CA PRO A 28 26.52 -33.47 28.96
C PRO A 28 25.92 -34.33 27.84
N ALA A 29 26.82 -35.01 27.12
CA ALA A 29 26.49 -35.98 26.08
C ALA A 29 25.73 -37.19 26.68
N ARG A 30 24.52 -37.44 26.20
CA ARG A 30 23.83 -38.73 26.40
C ARG A 30 24.27 -39.72 25.34
N ALA A 31 24.64 -40.90 25.82
CA ALA A 31 25.14 -42.03 25.06
C ALA A 31 24.17 -42.46 23.95
N ALA A 32 24.77 -42.93 22.84
CA ALA A 32 24.09 -43.56 21.73
C ALA A 32 23.30 -44.79 22.21
N ALA A 33 21.97 -44.70 22.12
CA ALA A 33 21.09 -45.85 22.17
C ALA A 33 20.69 -46.20 20.74
N ALA A 34 20.82 -47.48 20.42
CA ALA A 34 20.62 -48.08 19.13
C ALA A 34 19.26 -47.73 18.50
N GLU A 35 19.28 -47.63 17.18
CA GLU A 35 18.14 -47.46 16.29
C GLU A 35 17.13 -48.60 16.51
N VAL A 36 16.01 -48.27 17.15
CA VAL A 36 14.76 -49.01 16.94
C VAL A 36 14.01 -48.24 15.87
N GLN A 37 14.04 -48.75 14.64
CA GLN A 37 13.11 -48.38 13.58
C GLN A 37 11.69 -48.74 14.04
N GLN A 38 11.04 -47.82 14.75
CA GLN A 38 9.59 -47.80 14.79
C GLN A 38 9.12 -47.38 13.40
N GLN A 39 8.76 -48.37 12.59
CA GLN A 39 7.81 -48.17 11.51
C GLN A 39 6.53 -47.61 12.13
N ALA A 40 6.43 -46.30 12.19
CA ALA A 40 5.17 -45.62 12.40
C ALA A 40 4.29 -45.93 11.19
N SER A 41 3.43 -46.92 11.34
CA SER A 41 2.27 -47.14 10.49
C SER A 41 1.52 -45.82 10.39
N SER A 42 1.60 -45.17 9.24
CA SER A 42 0.79 -44.00 8.89
C SER A 42 -0.66 -44.45 8.68
N THR A 43 -1.36 -44.74 9.77
CA THR A 43 -2.82 -44.67 9.77
C THR A 43 -3.19 -43.24 9.39
N ALA A 44 -3.71 -43.08 8.18
CA ALA A 44 -4.28 -41.83 7.70
C ALA A 44 -5.41 -41.42 8.65
N ALA A 45 -5.05 -40.63 9.67
CA ALA A 45 -6.01 -40.04 10.58
C ALA A 45 -6.94 -39.18 9.75
N GLN A 46 -8.23 -39.47 9.81
CA GLN A 46 -9.26 -38.65 9.20
C GLN A 46 -9.07 -37.20 9.69
N PRO A 47 -9.09 -36.20 8.79
CA PRO A 47 -8.85 -34.81 9.18
C PRO A 47 -9.90 -34.39 10.21
N SER A 48 -9.45 -33.87 11.34
CA SER A 48 -10.37 -33.36 12.36
C SER A 48 -11.11 -32.12 11.84
N PRO A 49 -12.27 -31.74 12.41
CA PRO A 49 -12.99 -30.54 11.97
C PRO A 49 -12.15 -29.26 12.01
N LEU A 50 -11.17 -29.17 12.92
CA LEU A 50 -10.22 -28.07 13.02
C LEU A 50 -9.16 -28.09 11.90
N ASP A 51 -8.85 -29.25 11.34
CA ASP A 51 -7.95 -29.38 10.20
C ASP A 51 -8.59 -28.89 8.88
N LEU A 52 -9.91 -28.66 8.90
CA LEU A 52 -10.72 -28.14 7.79
C LEU A 52 -11.27 -26.71 8.05
N ASP A 53 -10.79 -26.00 9.08
CA ASP A 53 -11.13 -24.60 9.32
C ASP A 53 -10.20 -23.64 8.54
N PRO A 54 -10.72 -22.84 7.59
CA PRO A 54 -9.90 -21.97 6.73
C PRO A 54 -8.99 -20.99 7.49
N ASN A 55 -9.29 -20.66 8.76
CA ASN A 55 -8.46 -19.76 9.58
C ASN A 55 -7.27 -20.44 10.28
N SER A 56 -7.31 -21.77 10.46
CA SER A 56 -6.33 -22.50 11.28
C SER A 56 -5.77 -23.77 10.60
N VAL A 57 -6.18 -24.06 9.36
CA VAL A 57 -5.69 -25.20 8.56
C VAL A 57 -4.16 -25.23 8.48
N LEU A 58 -3.58 -26.39 8.84
CA LEU A 58 -2.17 -26.71 8.67
C LEU A 58 -1.82 -27.01 7.20
N PRO A 59 -0.55 -26.81 6.79
CA PRO A 59 -0.12 -27.02 5.41
C PRO A 59 -0.48 -28.39 4.81
N GLU A 60 -0.45 -29.44 5.64
CA GLU A 60 -0.75 -30.82 5.24
C GLU A 60 -2.21 -31.01 4.78
N PHE A 61 -3.15 -30.26 5.35
CA PHE A 61 -4.58 -30.39 5.08
C PHE A 61 -5.14 -29.31 4.13
N GLU A 62 -4.28 -28.42 3.60
CA GLU A 62 -4.69 -27.37 2.65
C GLU A 62 -5.38 -27.91 1.41
N SER A 63 -4.85 -29.01 0.86
CA SER A 63 -5.42 -29.65 -0.34
C SER A 63 -6.82 -30.17 -0.09
N ASN A 64 -7.09 -30.71 1.10
CA ASN A 64 -8.39 -31.22 1.52
C ASN A 64 -9.39 -30.07 1.73
N LEU A 65 -8.94 -28.95 2.29
CA LEU A 65 -9.76 -27.74 2.45
C LEU A 65 -10.19 -27.17 1.08
N ILE A 66 -9.26 -27.09 0.12
CA ILE A 66 -9.53 -26.59 -1.23
C ILE A 66 -10.48 -27.53 -1.97
N LYS A 67 -10.30 -28.85 -1.83
CA LYS A 67 -11.25 -29.85 -2.37
C LYS A 67 -12.66 -29.70 -1.79
N ALA A 68 -12.77 -29.28 -0.52
CA ALA A 68 -14.04 -28.93 0.12
C ALA A 68 -14.60 -27.56 -0.31
N GLY A 69 -13.95 -26.87 -1.27
CA GLY A 69 -14.40 -25.58 -1.81
C GLY A 69 -14.07 -24.37 -0.93
N LYS A 70 -13.32 -24.54 0.16
CA LYS A 70 -12.93 -23.45 1.06
C LYS A 70 -11.49 -23.01 0.76
N MET A 71 -11.26 -21.71 0.63
CA MET A 71 -9.91 -21.16 0.46
C MET A 71 -9.29 -20.83 1.82
N PRO A 72 -8.00 -21.15 2.04
CA PRO A 72 -7.32 -20.81 3.28
C PRO A 72 -7.18 -19.30 3.45
N VAL A 73 -7.36 -18.80 4.68
CA VAL A 73 -7.34 -17.36 4.99
C VAL A 73 -5.95 -16.92 5.45
N GLY A 74 -5.36 -16.01 4.68
CA GLY A 74 -4.06 -15.40 5.00
C GLY A 74 -2.86 -16.34 4.81
N SER A 75 -1.70 -15.93 5.32
CA SER A 75 -0.45 -16.67 5.14
C SER A 75 -0.42 -17.98 5.94
N ARG A 76 0.39 -18.96 5.49
CA ARG A 76 0.65 -20.21 6.23
C ARG A 76 1.13 -19.94 7.65
N ARG A 77 2.06 -18.98 7.81
CA ARG A 77 2.59 -18.57 9.13
C ARG A 77 1.48 -18.09 10.06
N ARG A 78 0.54 -17.28 9.55
CA ARG A 78 -0.61 -16.81 10.34
C ARG A 78 -1.44 -17.99 10.85
N ARG A 79 -1.79 -18.93 9.96
CA ARG A 79 -2.65 -20.08 10.30
C ARG A 79 -2.01 -20.99 11.35
N VAL A 80 -0.71 -21.29 11.19
CA VAL A 80 0.04 -22.06 12.20
C VAL A 80 0.06 -21.33 13.54
N ALA A 81 0.37 -20.03 13.55
CA ALA A 81 0.39 -19.24 14.79
C ALA A 81 -0.98 -19.18 15.48
N MET A 82 -2.08 -19.05 14.73
CA MET A 82 -3.44 -19.07 15.29
C MET A 82 -3.79 -20.40 15.98
N ARG A 83 -3.17 -21.52 15.55
CA ARG A 83 -3.36 -22.84 16.15
C ARG A 83 -2.44 -23.10 17.35
N THR A 84 -1.20 -22.60 17.30
CA THR A 84 -0.18 -22.90 18.32
C THR A 84 -0.12 -21.88 19.45
N THR A 85 -0.49 -20.62 19.19
CA THR A 85 -0.40 -19.55 20.17
C THR A 85 -1.75 -19.22 20.78
N ALA A 86 -1.74 -18.60 21.97
CA ALA A 86 -2.95 -18.16 22.64
C ALA A 86 -3.66 -17.04 21.87
N ASN A 87 -4.99 -17.03 21.90
CA ASN A 87 -5.82 -16.02 21.25
C ASN A 87 -5.88 -14.71 22.06
N ILE A 88 -4.74 -14.03 22.17
CA ILE A 88 -4.61 -12.74 22.87
C ILE A 88 -4.62 -11.61 21.83
N PRO A 89 -5.45 -10.56 22.00
CA PRO A 89 -5.41 -9.38 21.12
C PRO A 89 -4.02 -8.75 21.08
N PHE A 90 -3.61 -8.26 19.92
CA PHE A 90 -2.28 -7.66 19.71
C PHE A 90 -1.95 -6.55 20.73
N GLU A 91 -2.96 -5.76 21.10
CA GLU A 91 -2.80 -4.66 22.06
C GLU A 91 -2.58 -5.12 23.51
N GLN A 92 -2.97 -6.35 23.84
CA GLN A 92 -2.94 -6.91 25.20
C GLN A 92 -1.75 -7.85 25.41
N LEU A 93 -0.79 -7.88 24.48
CA LEU A 93 0.41 -8.69 24.63
C LEU A 93 1.21 -8.21 25.86
N PRO A 94 1.60 -9.11 26.78
CA PRO A 94 2.18 -8.75 28.08
C PRO A 94 3.68 -8.42 27.97
N TYR A 95 4.05 -7.53 27.06
CA TYR A 95 5.41 -7.00 26.94
C TYR A 95 5.48 -5.62 27.61
N GLN A 96 6.33 -5.48 28.63
CA GLN A 96 6.42 -4.25 29.44
C GLN A 96 6.63 -3.00 28.59
N ALA A 97 7.72 -2.96 27.81
CA ALA A 97 8.06 -1.80 26.99
C ALA A 97 6.96 -1.44 25.96
N PHE A 98 6.25 -2.45 25.45
CA PHE A 98 5.13 -2.25 24.53
C PHE A 98 3.93 -1.59 25.22
N GLN A 99 3.58 -2.05 26.43
CA GLN A 99 2.47 -1.49 27.20
C GLN A 99 2.77 -0.08 27.70
N GLU A 100 3.99 0.18 28.17
CA GLU A 100 4.44 1.52 28.57
C GLU A 100 4.41 2.49 27.38
N ALA A 101 4.96 2.10 26.23
CA ALA A 101 4.89 2.92 25.01
C ALA A 101 3.44 3.20 24.60
N ARG A 102 2.56 2.19 24.68
CA ARG A 102 1.14 2.35 24.38
C ARG A 102 0.44 3.32 25.33
N ALA A 103 0.78 3.31 26.62
CA ALA A 103 0.25 4.26 27.60
C ALA A 103 0.63 5.72 27.23
N ILE A 104 1.88 5.94 26.81
CA ILE A 104 2.34 7.26 26.33
C ILE A 104 1.54 7.70 25.09
N LEU A 105 1.38 6.81 24.11
CA LEU A 105 0.61 7.10 22.89
C LEU A 105 -0.88 7.36 23.18
N ALA A 106 -1.45 6.64 24.14
CA ALA A 106 -2.84 6.85 24.57
C ALA A 106 -3.03 8.24 25.20
N ALA A 107 -2.08 8.69 26.03
CA ALA A 107 -2.09 10.03 26.60
C ALA A 107 -1.96 11.13 25.52
N ASP A 108 -1.00 11.03 24.60
CA ASP A 108 -0.84 11.99 23.50
C ASP A 108 -2.11 12.04 22.63
N ARG A 109 -2.72 10.89 22.34
CA ARG A 109 -3.98 10.84 21.60
C ARG A 109 -5.11 11.57 22.31
N GLN A 110 -5.24 11.42 23.63
CA GLN A 110 -6.25 12.14 24.42
C GLN A 110 -6.05 13.65 24.32
N GLU A 111 -4.80 14.13 24.38
CA GLU A 111 -4.49 15.54 24.17
C GLU A 111 -4.87 16.03 22.77
N LYS A 112 -4.59 15.27 21.71
CA LYS A 112 -5.00 15.65 20.34
C LYS A 112 -6.52 15.69 20.23
N VAL A 113 -7.22 14.73 20.82
CA VAL A 113 -8.69 14.70 20.81
C VAL A 113 -9.27 15.91 21.56
N ALA A 114 -8.68 16.30 22.68
CA ALA A 114 -9.09 17.52 23.40
C ALA A 114 -8.89 18.77 22.51
N LYS A 115 -7.72 18.92 21.88
CA LYS A 115 -7.43 20.01 20.94
C LYS A 115 -8.39 20.03 19.74
N ILE A 116 -8.73 18.87 19.19
CA ILE A 116 -9.71 18.78 18.10
C ILE A 116 -11.06 19.35 18.54
N LYS A 117 -11.53 19.03 19.75
CA LYS A 117 -12.80 19.56 20.28
C LYS A 117 -12.74 21.08 20.42
N GLU A 118 -11.68 21.61 21.02
CA GLU A 118 -11.48 23.06 21.16
C GLU A 118 -11.48 23.79 19.80
N GLU A 119 -10.79 23.23 18.80
CA GLU A 119 -10.73 23.84 17.46
C GLU A 119 -12.07 23.74 16.73
N LEU A 120 -12.83 22.65 16.91
CA LEU A 120 -14.18 22.52 16.37
C LEU A 120 -15.15 23.53 17.02
N GLU A 121 -15.03 23.77 18.33
CA GLU A 121 -15.80 24.80 19.02
C GLU A 121 -15.46 26.20 18.51
N LYS A 122 -14.17 26.49 18.26
CA LYS A 122 -13.73 27.75 17.63
C LYS A 122 -14.30 27.92 16.23
N ILE A 123 -14.33 26.85 15.42
CA ILE A 123 -14.95 26.87 14.09
C ILE A 123 -16.44 27.18 14.22
N ALA A 124 -17.18 26.45 15.07
CA ALA A 124 -18.61 26.66 15.26
C ALA A 124 -18.93 28.08 15.76
N ALA A 125 -18.13 28.62 16.68
CA ALA A 125 -18.27 29.99 17.16
C ALA A 125 -17.99 31.02 16.07
N LEU A 126 -17.02 30.76 15.18
CA LEU A 126 -16.66 31.67 14.09
C LEU A 126 -17.67 31.61 12.93
N GLU A 127 -18.25 30.44 12.66
CA GLU A 127 -19.32 30.27 11.67
C GLU A 127 -20.56 31.10 12.05
N LYS A 128 -20.95 31.08 13.33
CA LYS A 128 -22.08 31.86 13.88
C LYS A 128 -21.88 33.37 13.91
N LYS A 129 -20.64 33.86 13.88
CA LYS A 129 -20.34 35.31 13.89
C LYS A 129 -20.59 35.93 12.52
N ASP A 130 -21.26 37.07 12.48
CA ASP A 130 -21.46 37.81 11.24
C ASP A 130 -20.15 38.35 10.68
N ALA A 131 -20.06 38.36 9.34
CA ALA A 131 -18.85 38.77 8.63
C ALA A 131 -18.49 40.25 8.84
N ALA A 132 -19.48 41.11 9.10
CA ALA A 132 -19.29 42.53 9.36
C ALA A 132 -18.58 42.79 10.70
N LEU A 133 -18.73 41.89 11.68
CA LEU A 133 -18.07 41.99 12.98
C LEU A 133 -16.63 41.47 12.95
N VAL A 134 -16.23 40.80 11.87
CA VAL A 134 -14.86 40.29 11.69
C VAL A 134 -14.01 41.39 11.06
N LYS A 135 -12.91 41.74 11.72
CA LYS A 135 -11.91 42.67 11.16
C LYS A 135 -11.37 42.11 9.83
N GLY A 136 -11.65 42.81 8.72
CA GLY A 136 -11.31 42.35 7.37
C GLY A 136 -12.45 41.65 6.60
N GLY A 137 -13.67 41.65 7.14
CA GLY A 137 -14.88 41.19 6.45
C GLY A 137 -14.92 39.69 6.15
N GLN A 138 -15.71 39.33 5.14
CA GLN A 138 -15.90 37.97 4.65
C GLN A 138 -14.60 37.23 4.26
N PRO A 139 -13.64 37.82 3.49
CA PRO A 139 -12.48 37.06 3.04
C PRO A 139 -11.56 36.65 4.19
N MET A 140 -11.45 37.47 5.24
CA MET A 140 -10.66 37.15 6.42
C MET A 140 -11.33 36.04 7.25
N LYS A 141 -12.67 36.06 7.35
CA LYS A 141 -13.47 35.00 7.98
C LYS A 141 -13.21 33.65 7.28
N ASP A 142 -13.31 33.64 5.95
CA ASP A 142 -13.16 32.41 5.15
C ASP A 142 -11.73 31.84 5.22
N THR A 143 -10.71 32.72 5.16
CA THR A 143 -9.30 32.32 5.32
C THR A 143 -9.04 31.70 6.69
N LYS A 144 -9.62 32.28 7.75
CA LYS A 144 -9.50 31.76 9.11
C LYS A 144 -10.23 30.42 9.26
N LEU A 145 -11.44 30.28 8.72
CA LEU A 145 -12.15 29.00 8.67
C LEU A 145 -11.34 27.92 7.94
N ALA A 146 -10.79 28.25 6.77
CA ALA A 146 -9.98 27.32 6.00
C ALA A 146 -8.74 26.86 6.78
N SER A 147 -8.08 27.79 7.49
CA SER A 147 -6.90 27.50 8.33
C SER A 147 -7.25 26.58 9.51
N LEU A 148 -8.32 26.88 10.23
CA LEU A 148 -8.80 26.06 11.35
C LEU A 148 -9.20 24.65 10.88
N ARG A 149 -9.93 24.54 9.75
CA ARG A 149 -10.32 23.25 9.16
C ARG A 149 -9.10 22.41 8.76
N ARG A 150 -8.09 23.03 8.14
CA ARG A 150 -6.82 22.35 7.81
C ARG A 150 -6.10 21.85 9.06
N TYR A 151 -6.07 22.67 10.12
CA TYR A 151 -5.44 22.29 11.38
C TYR A 151 -6.16 21.12 12.06
N VAL A 152 -7.50 21.12 12.06
CA VAL A 152 -8.30 19.98 12.55
C VAL A 152 -8.01 18.70 11.76
N GLU A 153 -7.93 18.76 10.42
CA GLU A 153 -7.58 17.58 9.61
C GLU A 153 -6.16 17.07 9.93
N GLN A 154 -5.20 17.96 10.17
CA GLN A 154 -3.87 17.59 10.61
C GLN A 154 -3.86 16.92 11.99
N LEU A 155 -4.62 17.46 12.95
CA LEU A 155 -4.75 16.88 14.29
C LEU A 155 -5.41 15.49 14.25
N LYS A 156 -6.42 15.28 13.39
CA LYS A 156 -7.04 13.97 13.18
C LYS A 156 -6.00 12.93 12.70
N ILE A 157 -5.13 13.32 11.77
CA ILE A 157 -4.05 12.44 11.31
C ILE A 157 -3.07 12.16 12.47
N GLN A 158 -2.63 13.19 13.18
CA GLN A 158 -1.68 13.05 14.30
C GLN A 158 -2.21 12.19 15.45
N ALA A 159 -3.52 12.21 15.71
CA ALA A 159 -4.14 11.41 16.76
C ALA A 159 -4.02 9.90 16.51
N ASP A 160 -4.07 9.46 15.24
CA ASP A 160 -4.10 8.05 14.88
C ASP A 160 -2.80 7.57 14.17
N ILE A 161 -1.85 8.47 13.86
CA ILE A 161 -0.61 8.13 13.13
C ILE A 161 0.32 7.17 13.87
N ASN A 162 0.22 7.11 15.20
CA ASN A 162 1.04 6.25 16.04
C ASN A 162 0.29 4.98 16.48
N ASP A 163 -0.95 4.78 16.06
CA ASP A 163 -1.71 3.58 16.40
C ASP A 163 -1.17 2.37 15.60
N PRO A 164 -0.66 1.32 16.28
CA PRO A 164 -0.11 0.16 15.60
C PRO A 164 -1.17 -0.65 14.84
N LEU A 165 -2.44 -0.65 15.28
CA LEU A 165 -3.52 -1.35 14.57
C LEU A 165 -3.88 -0.63 13.26
N VAL A 166 -3.87 0.70 13.26
CA VAL A 166 -4.11 1.49 12.04
C VAL A 166 -3.01 1.23 11.02
N LYS A 167 -1.74 1.23 11.45
CA LYS A 167 -0.61 0.89 10.58
C LYS A 167 -0.73 -0.53 10.03
N LYS A 168 -1.06 -1.51 10.87
CA LYS A 168 -1.28 -2.90 10.43
C LYS A 168 -2.40 -2.99 9.39
N ARG A 169 -3.56 -2.38 9.64
CA ARG A 169 -4.70 -2.38 8.69
C ARG A 169 -4.34 -1.76 7.35
N PHE A 170 -3.54 -0.70 7.36
CA PHE A 170 -3.03 -0.07 6.14
C PHE A 170 -2.09 -1.02 5.35
N GLU A 171 -1.14 -1.66 6.04
CA GLU A 171 -0.19 -2.60 5.42
C GLU A 171 -0.88 -3.85 4.89
N ASP A 172 -1.94 -4.33 5.57
CA ASP A 172 -2.79 -5.44 5.13
C ASP A 172 -3.72 -5.06 3.96
N GLY A 173 -3.82 -3.77 3.59
CA GLY A 173 -4.69 -3.29 2.51
C GLY A 173 -6.17 -3.19 2.88
N LEU A 174 -6.50 -3.24 4.17
CA LEU A 174 -7.86 -3.16 4.72
C LEU A 174 -8.19 -1.75 5.26
N GLY A 175 -7.41 -0.75 4.85
CA GLY A 175 -7.59 0.64 5.27
C GLY A 175 -8.77 1.30 4.57
N ASP A 176 -9.61 1.99 5.34
CA ASP A 176 -10.75 2.75 4.83
C ASP A 176 -10.31 4.14 4.33
N MET A 177 -10.27 4.33 3.01
CA MET A 177 -9.82 5.59 2.38
C MET A 177 -10.74 6.79 2.68
N ASN A 178 -11.91 6.62 3.31
CA ASN A 178 -12.68 7.75 3.80
C ASN A 178 -12.01 8.45 4.98
N LYS A 179 -11.23 7.71 5.78
CA LYS A 179 -10.53 8.26 6.94
C LYS A 179 -9.23 8.96 6.51
N PRO A 180 -8.94 10.16 7.03
CA PRO A 180 -7.76 10.94 6.64
C PRO A 180 -6.44 10.19 6.83
N ILE A 181 -6.33 9.36 7.87
CA ILE A 181 -5.08 8.66 8.19
C ILE A 181 -4.65 7.66 7.11
N TYR A 182 -5.60 6.88 6.55
CA TYR A 182 -5.28 5.91 5.51
C TYR A 182 -4.91 6.60 4.19
N ARG A 183 -5.59 7.70 3.85
CA ARG A 183 -5.21 8.55 2.70
C ARG A 183 -3.81 9.13 2.88
N HIS A 184 -3.50 9.63 4.07
CA HIS A 184 -2.18 10.17 4.38
C HIS A 184 -1.07 9.11 4.23
N TYR A 185 -1.29 7.89 4.73
CA TYR A 185 -0.33 6.81 4.52
C TYR A 185 -0.22 6.36 3.06
N ALA A 186 -1.34 6.32 2.32
CA ALA A 186 -1.35 6.01 0.90
C ALA A 186 -0.55 7.05 0.11
N GLU A 187 -0.78 8.35 0.36
CA GLU A 187 -0.04 9.45 -0.26
C GLU A 187 1.44 9.36 0.07
N ARG A 188 1.79 9.13 1.35
CA ARG A 188 3.20 9.00 1.78
C ARG A 188 3.90 7.82 1.11
N LYS A 189 3.21 6.68 0.98
CA LYS A 189 3.73 5.49 0.28
C LYS A 189 3.91 5.74 -1.22
N TRP A 190 2.95 6.44 -1.85
CA TRP A 190 3.05 6.79 -3.27
C TRP A 190 4.17 7.81 -3.53
N ARG A 191 4.29 8.83 -2.67
CA ARG A 191 5.36 9.85 -2.75
C ARG A 191 6.76 9.30 -2.57
N SER A 192 6.93 8.18 -1.86
CA SER A 192 8.26 7.61 -1.60
C SER A 192 8.91 7.01 -2.85
N TYR A 193 8.11 6.45 -3.78
CA TYR A 193 8.63 5.77 -4.96
C TYR A 193 7.86 6.11 -6.24
N ASP A 194 6.60 5.71 -6.37
CA ASP A 194 5.82 5.80 -7.62
C ASP A 194 5.72 7.23 -8.15
N TYR A 195 5.48 8.21 -7.28
CA TYR A 195 5.49 9.63 -7.64
C TYR A 195 6.83 10.07 -8.23
N ARG A 196 7.96 9.64 -7.63
CA ARG A 196 9.30 10.01 -8.10
C ARG A 196 9.58 9.42 -9.49
N LEU A 197 9.12 8.18 -9.70
CA LEU A 197 9.23 7.51 -11.00
C LEU A 197 8.41 8.24 -12.07
N ILE A 198 7.15 8.60 -11.78
CA ILE A 198 6.30 9.35 -12.71
C ILE A 198 6.90 10.72 -13.03
N THR A 199 7.32 11.48 -12.02
CA THR A 199 7.94 12.80 -12.21
C THR A 199 9.22 12.70 -13.05
N GLN A 200 10.02 11.64 -12.86
CA GLN A 200 11.17 11.38 -13.72
C GLN A 200 10.75 11.13 -15.17
N ARG A 201 9.72 10.32 -15.41
CA ARG A 201 9.23 10.03 -16.78
C ARG A 201 8.64 11.25 -17.47
N ILE A 202 7.86 12.06 -16.76
CA ILE A 202 7.31 13.33 -17.29
C ILE A 202 8.45 14.22 -17.81
N LYS A 203 9.55 14.31 -17.06
CA LYS A 203 10.70 15.12 -17.43
C LYS A 203 11.56 14.48 -18.54
N GLN A 204 11.73 13.17 -18.53
CA GLN A 204 12.55 12.45 -19.53
C GLN A 204 11.89 12.44 -20.91
N PHE A 205 10.55 12.33 -20.98
CA PHE A 205 9.81 12.29 -22.23
C PHE A 205 9.29 13.66 -22.68
N ASN A 206 9.79 14.76 -22.10
CA ASN A 206 9.43 16.14 -22.45
C ASN A 206 7.92 16.45 -22.45
N ILE A 207 7.12 15.68 -21.70
CA ILE A 207 5.66 15.92 -21.57
C ILE A 207 5.39 17.35 -21.09
N VAL A 208 6.26 17.84 -20.20
CA VAL A 208 6.43 19.26 -19.92
C VAL A 208 7.73 19.70 -20.62
N PRO A 209 7.69 20.62 -21.60
CA PRO A 209 6.60 21.54 -21.93
C PRO A 209 5.66 21.11 -23.07
N ASP A 210 5.92 20.00 -23.78
CA ASP A 210 5.32 19.75 -25.10
C ASP A 210 3.79 19.58 -25.07
N VAL A 211 3.28 18.91 -24.05
CA VAL A 211 1.83 18.66 -23.88
C VAL A 211 1.22 19.68 -22.94
N LEU A 212 1.85 19.93 -21.79
CA LEU A 212 1.37 20.85 -20.76
C LEU A 212 2.50 21.75 -20.24
N PRO A 213 2.21 23.03 -19.93
CA PRO A 213 3.22 23.96 -19.41
C PRO A 213 3.70 23.60 -18.00
N LYS A 214 2.84 22.99 -17.18
CA LYS A 214 3.14 22.51 -15.83
C LYS A 214 2.27 21.30 -15.52
N LEU A 215 2.90 20.23 -15.05
CA LEU A 215 2.21 19.02 -14.59
C LEU A 215 2.83 18.55 -13.27
N ASP A 216 2.06 18.63 -12.19
CA ASP A 216 2.42 18.08 -10.89
C ASP A 216 1.38 17.01 -10.51
N PRO A 217 1.75 15.71 -10.49
CA PRO A 217 0.82 14.65 -10.16
C PRO A 217 0.27 14.80 -8.73
N VAL A 218 -1.06 14.70 -8.57
CA VAL A 218 -1.76 14.74 -7.26
C VAL A 218 -2.51 13.44 -6.95
N ALA A 219 -2.60 12.53 -7.91
CA ALA A 219 -3.25 11.23 -7.78
C ALA A 219 -2.34 10.13 -8.36
N ASP A 220 -2.45 8.92 -7.81
CA ASP A 220 -1.78 7.76 -8.39
C ASP A 220 -2.64 7.21 -9.54
N VAL A 221 -2.03 7.01 -10.71
CA VAL A 221 -2.69 6.50 -11.90
C VAL A 221 -1.90 5.29 -12.39
N GLN A 222 -2.50 4.12 -12.27
CA GLN A 222 -1.89 2.86 -12.71
C GLN A 222 -2.66 2.30 -13.89
N LEU A 223 -1.94 2.02 -14.97
CA LEU A 223 -2.50 1.49 -16.21
C LEU A 223 -2.24 0.00 -16.33
N PHE A 224 -3.29 -0.74 -16.71
CA PHE A 224 -3.25 -2.18 -16.93
C PHE A 224 -3.79 -2.49 -18.32
N PHE A 225 -3.04 -3.27 -19.09
CA PHE A 225 -3.59 -3.95 -20.27
C PHE A 225 -3.88 -5.40 -19.89
N ARG A 226 -5.10 -5.86 -20.18
CA ARG A 226 -5.59 -7.19 -19.75
C ARG A 226 -5.42 -7.35 -18.23
N GLN A 227 -4.55 -8.24 -17.77
CA GLN A 227 -4.26 -8.46 -16.35
C GLN A 227 -2.89 -7.91 -15.90
N ALA A 228 -2.08 -7.39 -16.83
CA ALA A 228 -0.71 -6.99 -16.56
C ALA A 228 -0.61 -5.48 -16.26
N LYS A 229 0.09 -5.13 -15.19
CA LYS A 229 0.45 -3.73 -14.88
C LYS A 229 1.51 -3.26 -15.87
N VAL A 230 1.28 -2.13 -16.52
CA VAL A 230 2.23 -1.50 -17.43
C VAL A 230 3.09 -0.51 -16.65
N SER A 231 4.40 -0.54 -16.88
CA SER A 231 5.31 0.43 -16.26
C SER A 231 5.27 1.77 -17.00
N PRO A 232 5.39 2.91 -16.31
CA PRO A 232 5.40 4.21 -16.98
C PRO A 232 6.57 4.36 -17.96
N GLY A 233 6.26 4.69 -19.21
CA GLY A 233 7.24 4.81 -20.31
C GLY A 233 7.60 3.49 -21.00
N GLN A 234 6.88 2.40 -20.71
CA GLN A 234 7.11 1.11 -21.35
C GLN A 234 6.52 1.10 -22.76
N VAL A 235 7.28 0.56 -23.72
CA VAL A 235 6.76 0.25 -25.07
C VAL A 235 5.86 -0.98 -24.98
N VAL A 236 4.66 -0.87 -25.53
CA VAL A 236 3.63 -1.92 -25.52
C VAL A 236 3.37 -2.39 -26.93
N ASP A 237 3.23 -3.70 -27.12
CA ASP A 237 2.87 -4.28 -28.41
C ASP A 237 1.46 -3.85 -28.83
N SER A 238 1.28 -3.57 -30.11
CA SER A 238 0.01 -3.17 -30.74
C SER A 238 -1.12 -4.16 -30.46
N LEU A 239 -0.84 -5.47 -30.48
CA LEU A 239 -1.82 -6.52 -30.16
C LEU A 239 -2.28 -6.49 -28.68
N VAL A 240 -1.48 -5.89 -27.80
CA VAL A 240 -1.80 -5.73 -26.39
C VAL A 240 -2.60 -4.45 -26.17
N SER A 241 -2.25 -3.37 -26.87
CA SER A 241 -2.90 -2.06 -26.77
C SER A 241 -4.10 -1.86 -27.71
N GLU A 242 -4.47 -2.86 -28.50
CA GLU A 242 -5.66 -2.85 -29.36
C GLU A 242 -6.95 -2.62 -28.56
N ASN A 243 -7.04 -3.19 -27.36
CA ASN A 243 -8.19 -3.05 -26.47
C ASN A 243 -7.97 -1.95 -25.42
N PRO A 244 -9.03 -1.27 -24.97
CA PRO A 244 -8.91 -0.19 -24.00
C PRO A 244 -8.30 -0.68 -22.67
N PRO A 245 -7.39 0.10 -22.06
CA PRO A 245 -6.77 -0.28 -20.80
C PRO A 245 -7.74 -0.14 -19.62
N ARG A 246 -7.44 -0.86 -18.54
CA ARG A 246 -8.05 -0.62 -17.23
C ARG A 246 -7.17 0.33 -16.41
N LEU A 247 -7.76 1.41 -15.91
CA LEU A 247 -7.09 2.35 -15.02
C LEU A 247 -7.49 2.08 -13.58
N ARG A 248 -6.50 2.09 -12.68
CA ARG A 248 -6.71 2.19 -11.24
C ARG A 248 -6.21 3.55 -10.79
N VAL A 249 -7.14 4.40 -10.34
CA VAL A 249 -6.85 5.76 -9.92
C VAL A 249 -7.07 5.87 -8.42
N GLN A 250 -6.05 6.25 -7.66
CA GLN A 250 -6.17 6.52 -6.23
C GLN A 250 -6.02 8.01 -5.96
N VAL A 251 -7.04 8.60 -5.36
CA VAL A 251 -7.06 10.00 -4.92
C VAL A 251 -6.79 10.08 -3.42
N PHE A 252 -6.02 11.09 -3.00
CA PHE A 252 -5.64 11.29 -1.59
C PHE A 252 -6.43 12.40 -0.88
N SER A 253 -7.11 13.26 -1.63
CA SER A 253 -7.99 14.30 -1.09
C SER A 253 -9.41 13.79 -0.81
N PRO A 254 -10.12 14.32 0.21
CA PRO A 254 -11.47 13.90 0.54
C PRO A 254 -12.51 14.24 -0.53
N GLY A 255 -13.64 13.52 -0.46
CA GLY A 255 -14.87 13.84 -1.19
C GLY A 255 -14.93 13.29 -2.62
N PRO A 256 -16.16 13.05 -3.13
CA PRO A 256 -16.36 12.67 -4.52
C PRO A 256 -16.04 13.83 -5.46
N ARG A 257 -15.57 13.52 -6.67
CA ARG A 257 -15.33 14.50 -7.74
C ARG A 257 -15.62 13.88 -9.09
N LEU A 258 -15.82 14.75 -10.08
CA LEU A 258 -15.84 14.34 -11.48
C LEU A 258 -14.45 14.52 -12.07
N VAL A 259 -13.95 13.48 -12.75
CA VAL A 259 -12.67 13.51 -13.46
C VAL A 259 -12.88 13.35 -14.97
N SER A 260 -11.93 13.86 -15.73
CA SER A 260 -11.85 13.64 -17.18
C SER A 260 -10.57 12.89 -17.49
N LEU A 261 -10.67 11.88 -18.35
CA LEU A 261 -9.57 11.06 -18.83
C LEU A 261 -9.32 11.37 -20.29
N VAL A 262 -8.06 11.65 -20.61
CA VAL A 262 -7.60 11.92 -21.97
C VAL A 262 -6.38 11.05 -22.25
N VAL A 263 -6.41 10.28 -23.34
CA VAL A 263 -5.26 9.57 -23.89
C VAL A 263 -4.85 10.27 -25.17
N LEU A 264 -3.64 10.83 -25.15
CA LEU A 264 -3.09 11.66 -26.22
C LEU A 264 -1.82 11.01 -26.78
N ASP A 265 -1.71 10.99 -28.10
CA ASP A 265 -0.49 10.73 -28.85
C ASP A 265 0.09 12.08 -29.28
N SER A 266 1.30 12.41 -28.83
CA SER A 266 1.94 13.71 -29.08
C SER A 266 2.81 13.73 -30.33
N ASP A 267 3.10 12.56 -30.92
CA ASP A 267 4.20 12.40 -31.86
C ASP A 267 3.68 11.90 -33.23
N VAL A 268 2.50 12.37 -33.65
CA VAL A 268 1.92 11.99 -34.94
C VAL A 268 2.58 12.81 -36.05
N PRO A 269 3.25 12.19 -37.04
CA PRO A 269 3.97 12.93 -38.06
C PRO A 269 3.02 13.72 -38.97
N ASP A 270 3.33 14.99 -39.19
CA ASP A 270 2.68 15.88 -40.15
C ASP A 270 3.68 16.27 -41.23
N VAL A 271 3.63 15.55 -42.35
CA VAL A 271 4.61 15.65 -43.45
C VAL A 271 4.49 17.00 -44.18
N GLU A 272 3.31 17.61 -44.18
CA GLU A 272 3.07 18.87 -44.90
C GLU A 272 3.76 20.04 -44.20
N ASN A 273 3.78 20.03 -42.86
CA ASN A 273 4.34 21.09 -42.03
C ASN A 273 5.75 20.78 -41.50
N ASP A 274 6.35 19.64 -41.89
CA ASP A 274 7.61 19.12 -41.34
C ASP A 274 7.63 19.14 -39.80
N ALA A 275 6.53 18.70 -39.20
CA ALA A 275 6.27 18.84 -37.76
C ALA A 275 5.55 17.62 -37.17
N PHE A 276 5.29 17.68 -35.87
CA PHE A 276 4.46 16.71 -35.16
C PHE A 276 3.12 17.34 -34.76
N SER A 277 2.06 16.57 -34.94
CA SER A 277 0.69 16.89 -34.52
C SER A 277 0.27 16.00 -33.35
N LYS A 278 -0.79 16.41 -32.66
CA LYS A 278 -1.32 15.71 -31.49
C LYS A 278 -2.63 15.02 -31.85
N ARG A 279 -2.79 13.75 -31.50
CA ARG A 279 -4.01 12.97 -31.75
C ARG A 279 -4.61 12.44 -30.44
N CYS A 280 -5.90 12.69 -30.24
CA CYS A 280 -6.63 12.13 -29.11
C CYS A 280 -7.12 10.71 -29.45
N HIS A 281 -6.67 9.71 -28.69
CA HIS A 281 -7.10 8.31 -28.85
C HIS A 281 -8.31 7.97 -27.98
N TYR A 282 -8.44 8.62 -26.83
CA TYR A 282 -9.55 8.36 -25.91
C TYR A 282 -9.88 9.61 -25.11
N LEU A 283 -11.17 9.90 -24.98
CA LEU A 283 -11.69 10.99 -24.18
C LEU A 283 -12.93 10.51 -23.43
N ALA A 284 -12.92 10.65 -22.11
CA ALA A 284 -14.10 10.46 -21.29
C ALA A 284 -14.16 11.55 -20.21
N ALA A 285 -15.33 12.15 -20.02
CA ALA A 285 -15.58 13.20 -19.05
C ALA A 285 -16.65 12.76 -18.05
N ASN A 286 -16.78 13.51 -16.95
CA ASN A 286 -17.81 13.31 -15.93
C ASN A 286 -17.76 11.94 -15.25
N ILE A 287 -16.57 11.39 -15.05
CA ILE A 287 -16.40 10.12 -14.33
C ILE A 287 -16.43 10.41 -12.83
N PRO A 288 -17.41 9.90 -12.07
CA PRO A 288 -17.42 10.05 -10.62
C PRO A 288 -16.29 9.21 -10.02
N LEU A 289 -15.50 9.83 -9.16
CA LEU A 289 -14.40 9.19 -8.46
C LEU A 289 -14.40 9.62 -7.00
N SER A 290 -14.35 8.65 -6.09
CA SER A 290 -14.14 8.84 -4.67
C SER A 290 -12.84 8.17 -4.22
N PRO A 291 -12.29 8.55 -3.05
CA PRO A 291 -11.08 7.90 -2.53
C PRO A 291 -11.26 6.41 -2.22
N SER A 292 -12.49 5.93 -2.06
CA SER A 292 -12.82 4.55 -1.69
C SER A 292 -13.12 3.62 -2.87
N ASP A 293 -13.15 4.14 -4.10
CA ASP A 293 -13.46 3.36 -5.31
C ASP A 293 -12.25 2.57 -5.85
#